data_AF-A0A2G6EQ95-F1
#
_entry.id   AF-A0A2G6EQ95-F1
#
_cell.length_a   1.000
_cell.length_b   1.000
_cell.length_c   1.000
_cell.angle_alpha   90.00
_cell.angle_beta   90.00
_cell.angle_gamma   90.00
#
_symmetry.space_group_name_H-M   'P 1'
#
loop_
_entity.id
_entity.type
_entity.pdbx_description
1 polymer ?
#
loop_
_entity_poly.entity_id
_entity_poly.type
_entity_poly.pdbx_seq_one_letter_code
_entity_poly.pdbx_strand_id
1 'polypeptide(L)'
;LHVTQNRLVAIFQIGNNISDIRAFRWQIGQNGQVSYIDNRGERDIEPPPPYDFEWTTAERSHYSDGRLPRYALFDVVFVSVEGGKLIWRVEDNTELGETVFQDEVEDAHQSLDDVDIKFAQIGTLVLMLITPYGEKAVRGYIFDTRTQQVTRVDALGSACVQLPEDHGIIFPGGYYLTGGDYKLYADNVAGLTFKRRLNAPNGEDVLFVFYEETEGRFAIYSYNLIKKQLETPLFAHGYSLFEDGRLLIFKAESDDPSRIHPMQLWQTPYVSEAYHAAQPVAQGFFSTVGNAEMVRAIAELNFIGRLIDNQSPSTSIYQDIINSIQKLQDSYYWLDAEEAGKLNQPLAEIAQTAELVLVEFEKVKTARRRADKAIDKARQAFADSRRRIELDDYDTPQPFVTGLLALKRQKGRLISLRENRYINHEALQQLD
;
A
#
# COMPACT_ATOMS: atom_id res chain seq x y z
N LEU A 1 -12.88 22.25 22.09
CA LEU A 1 -14.20 22.72 21.58
C LEU A 1 -14.57 21.86 20.38
N HIS A 2 -15.82 21.39 20.31
CA HIS A 2 -16.36 20.62 19.19
C HIS A 2 -17.62 21.31 18.68
N VAL A 3 -17.77 21.42 17.37
CA VAL A 3 -18.99 21.91 16.73
C VAL A 3 -19.55 20.80 15.87
N THR A 4 -20.78 20.38 16.18
CA THR A 4 -21.48 19.33 15.45
C THR A 4 -22.85 19.86 15.07
N GLN A 5 -23.10 19.99 13.76
CA GLN A 5 -24.31 20.63 13.21
C GLN A 5 -24.52 22.04 13.80
N ASN A 6 -25.50 22.18 14.69
CA ASN A 6 -25.87 23.43 15.36
C ASN A 6 -25.61 23.37 16.87
N ARG A 7 -24.66 22.54 17.33
CA ARG A 7 -24.29 22.45 18.74
C ARG A 7 -22.81 22.72 18.92
N LEU A 8 -22.49 23.56 19.90
CA LEU A 8 -21.14 23.77 20.40
C LEU A 8 -20.99 22.98 21.71
N VAL A 9 -19.93 22.18 21.79
CA VAL A 9 -19.53 21.47 23.00
C VAL A 9 -18.17 22.00 23.47
N ALA A 10 -18.12 22.54 24.68
CA ALA A 10 -16.87 22.92 25.34
C ALA A 10 -16.52 21.90 26.40
N ILE A 11 -15.33 21.31 26.25
CA ILE A 11 -14.81 20.24 27.09
C ILE A 11 -13.71 20.85 27.94
N PHE A 12 -13.80 20.66 29.24
CA PHE A 12 -12.80 21.09 30.20
C PHE A 12 -12.34 19.89 31.01
N GLN A 13 -11.02 19.69 31.11
CA GLN A 13 -10.46 18.78 32.07
C GLN A 13 -10.64 19.36 33.48
N ILE A 14 -11.25 18.59 34.38
CA ILE A 14 -11.54 18.98 35.76
C ILE A 14 -10.72 18.20 36.80
N GLY A 15 -10.05 17.12 36.38
CA GLY A 15 -9.22 16.28 37.22
C GLY A 15 -7.80 16.09 36.68
N ASN A 16 -7.04 15.22 37.32
CA ASN A 16 -5.65 14.94 36.93
C ASN A 16 -5.55 14.03 35.70
N ASN A 17 -6.57 13.20 35.43
CA ASN A 17 -6.60 12.37 34.24
C ASN A 17 -7.23 13.13 33.07
N ILE A 18 -6.76 12.86 31.86
CA ILE A 18 -7.32 13.45 30.63
C ILE A 18 -8.79 13.07 30.44
N SER A 19 -9.20 11.90 30.93
CA SER A 19 -10.60 11.43 30.91
C SER A 19 -11.51 12.11 31.93
N ASP A 20 -10.96 12.83 32.92
CA ASP A 20 -11.73 13.56 33.93
C ASP A 20 -12.24 14.87 33.33
N ILE A 21 -13.24 14.78 32.46
CA ILE A 21 -13.77 15.90 31.70
C ILE A 21 -15.15 16.35 32.18
N ARG A 22 -15.47 17.62 31.90
CA ARG A 22 -16.82 18.16 31.96
C ARG A 22 -17.16 18.85 30.66
N ALA A 23 -18.33 18.52 30.12
CA ALA A 23 -18.72 18.96 28.79
C ALA A 23 -19.99 19.80 28.83
N PHE A 24 -19.85 21.07 28.45
CA PHE A 24 -20.93 22.04 28.39
C PHE A 24 -21.44 22.17 26.96
N ARG A 25 -22.75 22.27 26.80
CA ARG A 25 -23.41 22.32 25.49
C ARG A 25 -24.15 23.63 25.28
N TRP A 26 -24.05 24.15 24.07
CA TRP A 26 -24.84 25.28 23.58
C TRP A 26 -25.45 24.94 22.24
N GLN A 27 -26.66 25.45 22.00
CA GLN A 27 -27.32 25.45 20.71
C GLN A 27 -26.91 26.72 19.95
N ILE A 28 -26.58 26.57 18.67
CA ILE A 28 -26.31 27.66 17.73
C ILE A 28 -27.55 27.81 16.84
N GLY A 29 -28.25 28.94 16.99
CA GLY A 29 -29.38 29.32 16.14
C GLY A 29 -28.93 29.75 14.75
N GLN A 30 -29.85 29.75 13.77
CA GLN A 30 -29.56 30.17 12.38
C GLN A 30 -29.13 31.66 12.27
N ASN A 31 -29.49 32.47 13.25
CA ASN A 31 -29.08 33.87 13.39
C ASN A 31 -27.72 34.04 14.11
N GLY A 32 -27.01 32.96 14.41
CA GLY A 32 -25.78 32.96 15.19
C GLY A 32 -25.96 33.11 16.70
N GLN A 33 -27.21 33.14 17.19
CA GLN A 33 -27.47 33.22 18.62
C GLN A 33 -27.06 31.91 19.31
N VAL A 34 -26.28 32.02 20.38
CA VAL A 34 -25.80 30.87 21.16
C VAL A 34 -26.59 30.79 22.46
N SER A 35 -27.29 29.68 22.69
CA SER A 35 -28.06 29.45 23.93
C SER A 35 -27.55 28.21 24.66
N TYR A 36 -27.27 28.34 25.96
CA TYR A 36 -26.83 27.23 26.80
C TYR A 36 -27.92 26.15 26.90
N ILE A 37 -27.50 24.88 26.84
CA ILE A 37 -28.37 23.71 26.97
C ILE A 37 -28.19 23.10 28.35
N ASP A 38 -27.04 22.44 28.58
CA ASP A 38 -26.71 21.75 29.83
C ASP A 38 -25.20 21.42 29.92
N ASN A 39 -24.83 20.67 30.96
CA ASN A 39 -23.50 20.17 31.26
C ASN A 39 -23.41 18.64 31.13
N ARG A 40 -24.14 18.06 30.17
CA ARG A 40 -24.18 16.61 29.91
C ARG A 40 -23.63 16.25 28.54
N GLY A 41 -22.66 17.04 28.07
CA GLY A 41 -22.10 16.88 26.74
C GLY A 41 -21.14 15.71 26.59
N GLU A 42 -20.82 14.99 27.67
CA GLU A 42 -19.82 13.92 27.66
C GLU A 42 -20.20 12.80 26.70
N ARG A 43 -21.51 12.59 26.51
CA ARG A 43 -22.08 11.60 25.58
C ARG A 43 -21.99 12.01 24.11
N ASP A 44 -21.78 13.30 23.82
CA ASP A 44 -21.65 13.82 22.47
C ASP A 44 -20.17 13.84 22.02
N ILE A 45 -19.25 13.31 22.84
CA ILE A 45 -17.80 13.25 22.63
C ILE A 45 -17.41 11.78 22.38
N GLU A 46 -17.97 11.19 21.33
CA GLU A 46 -17.44 9.92 20.83
C GLU A 46 -16.37 10.27 19.78
N PRO A 47 -15.08 10.03 20.05
CA PRO A 47 -14.06 10.21 19.03
C PRO A 47 -14.36 9.25 17.87
N PRO A 48 -14.07 9.64 16.63
CA PRO A 48 -14.24 8.71 15.53
C PRO A 48 -13.32 7.49 15.74
N PRO A 49 -13.68 6.33 15.18
CA PRO A 49 -12.84 5.17 15.27
C PRO A 49 -11.46 5.47 14.64
N PRO A 50 -10.36 4.99 15.24
CA PRO A 50 -9.01 5.21 14.71
C PRO A 50 -8.75 4.46 13.40
N TYR A 51 -9.63 3.53 13.03
CA TYR A 51 -9.60 2.72 11.83
C TYR A 51 -10.94 2.78 11.10
N ASP A 52 -10.92 2.79 9.77
CA ASP A 52 -12.12 2.65 8.93
C ASP A 52 -12.29 1.21 8.38
N PHE A 53 -11.56 0.26 8.96
CA PHE A 53 -11.60 -1.16 8.69
C PHE A 53 -11.48 -1.96 10.00
N GLU A 54 -11.77 -3.25 9.95
CA GLU A 54 -11.71 -4.13 11.11
C GLU A 54 -10.44 -4.99 11.11
N TRP A 55 -9.82 -5.12 12.28
CA TRP A 55 -8.68 -6.00 12.50
C TRP A 55 -9.15 -7.42 12.79
N THR A 56 -8.58 -8.39 12.10
CA THR A 56 -8.74 -9.82 12.40
C THR A 56 -7.59 -10.27 13.28
N THR A 57 -7.88 -10.90 14.42
CA THR A 57 -6.83 -11.51 15.25
C THR A 57 -6.43 -12.85 14.63
N ALA A 58 -5.12 -13.14 14.57
CA ALA A 58 -4.62 -14.43 14.15
C ALA A 58 -5.07 -15.52 15.14
N GLU A 59 -5.54 -16.62 14.57
CA GLU A 59 -6.12 -17.75 15.29
C GLU A 59 -5.48 -19.05 14.82
N ARG A 60 -5.76 -20.16 15.50
CA ARG A 60 -5.18 -21.48 15.15
C ARG A 60 -5.48 -21.92 13.71
N SER A 61 -6.58 -21.46 13.11
CA SER A 61 -6.90 -21.71 11.70
C SER A 61 -5.88 -21.12 10.71
N HIS A 62 -5.21 -20.04 11.10
CA HIS A 62 -4.16 -19.39 10.32
C HIS A 62 -2.78 -19.99 10.60
N TYR A 63 -2.67 -20.86 11.61
CA TYR A 63 -1.42 -21.43 12.06
C TYR A 63 -1.08 -22.69 11.25
N SER A 64 0.11 -22.71 10.65
CA SER A 64 0.68 -23.88 10.00
C SER A 64 1.72 -24.53 10.92
N ASP A 65 1.39 -25.71 11.44
CA ASP A 65 2.31 -26.55 12.21
C ASP A 65 3.40 -27.17 11.31
N GLY A 66 4.58 -27.42 11.87
CA GLY A 66 5.68 -28.06 11.16
C GLY A 66 7.04 -27.78 11.79
N ARG A 67 8.12 -28.07 11.04
CA ARG A 67 9.50 -27.79 11.45
C ARG A 67 9.76 -26.28 11.63
N LEU A 68 9.06 -25.46 10.83
CA LEU A 68 9.12 -24.00 10.88
C LEU A 68 7.69 -23.49 10.97
N PRO A 69 7.15 -23.38 12.20
CA PRO A 69 5.78 -22.91 12.41
C PRO A 69 5.61 -21.47 11.93
N ARG A 70 4.42 -21.16 11.40
CA ARG A 70 4.11 -19.85 10.82
C ARG A 70 2.62 -19.54 10.84
N TYR A 71 2.29 -18.25 10.86
CA TYR A 71 0.95 -17.76 10.53
C TYR A 71 0.86 -17.45 9.03
N ALA A 72 -0.12 -18.04 8.35
CA ALA A 72 -0.50 -17.71 6.99
C ALA A 72 -1.59 -16.62 7.02
N LEU A 73 -1.26 -15.43 6.53
CA LEU A 73 -2.19 -14.30 6.48
C LEU A 73 -2.72 -14.17 5.05
N PHE A 74 -4.01 -14.42 4.87
CA PHE A 74 -4.70 -14.47 3.57
C PHE A 74 -4.02 -15.35 2.51
N ASP A 75 -3.21 -16.33 2.94
CA ASP A 75 -2.39 -17.20 2.07
C ASP A 75 -1.42 -16.46 1.12
N VAL A 76 -1.10 -15.18 1.40
CA VAL A 76 -0.19 -14.36 0.57
C VAL A 76 1.09 -13.96 1.29
N VAL A 77 1.09 -13.95 2.62
CA VAL A 77 2.28 -13.66 3.44
C VAL A 77 2.30 -14.57 4.66
N PHE A 78 3.49 -15.07 4.96
CA PHE A 78 3.74 -16.03 6.02
C PHE A 78 4.69 -15.43 7.04
N VAL A 79 4.27 -15.38 8.31
CA VAL A 79 5.04 -14.82 9.42
C VAL A 79 5.50 -15.93 10.34
N SER A 80 6.80 -16.05 10.58
CA SER A 80 7.40 -16.99 11.53
C SER A 80 8.31 -16.27 12.53
N VAL A 81 8.67 -16.96 13.62
CA VAL A 81 9.69 -16.52 14.57
C VAL A 81 10.86 -17.51 14.54
N GLU A 82 12.05 -17.03 14.20
CA GLU A 82 13.25 -17.86 14.11
C GLU A 82 14.45 -17.11 14.68
N GLY A 83 15.14 -17.71 15.66
CA GLY A 83 16.38 -17.18 16.23
C GLY A 83 16.24 -15.75 16.80
N GLY A 84 15.11 -15.43 17.43
CA GLY A 84 14.85 -14.10 17.98
C GLY A 84 14.46 -13.05 16.94
N LYS A 85 13.97 -13.48 15.76
CA LYS A 85 13.51 -12.57 14.71
C LYS A 85 12.14 -12.96 14.22
N LEU A 86 11.29 -11.97 13.97
CA LEU A 86 10.13 -12.10 13.11
C LEU A 86 10.62 -12.18 11.67
N ILE A 87 10.11 -13.14 10.91
CA ILE A 87 10.49 -13.38 9.51
C ILE A 87 9.23 -13.42 8.64
N TRP A 88 9.26 -12.69 7.53
CA TRP A 88 8.20 -12.67 6.53
C TRP A 88 8.65 -13.38 5.26
N ARG A 89 7.79 -14.23 4.73
CA ARG A 89 7.98 -14.96 3.46
C ARG A 89 6.72 -14.86 2.60
N VAL A 90 6.90 -14.97 1.29
CA VAL A 90 5.78 -14.94 0.30
C VAL A 90 5.47 -16.31 -0.28
N GLU A 91 6.32 -17.30 -0.05
CA GLU A 91 6.07 -18.69 -0.40
C GLU A 91 5.82 -19.51 0.85
N ASP A 92 4.85 -20.42 0.78
CA ASP A 92 4.55 -21.41 1.83
C ASP A 92 5.60 -22.55 1.87
N ASN A 93 6.87 -22.27 1.52
CA ASN A 93 7.95 -23.25 1.55
C ASN A 93 8.73 -23.13 2.85
N THR A 94 8.76 -24.21 3.63
CA THR A 94 9.38 -24.24 4.95
C THR A 94 10.90 -24.10 4.89
N GLU A 95 11.60 -24.66 3.90
CA GLU A 95 13.08 -24.72 3.95
C GLU A 95 13.82 -23.82 2.96
N LEU A 96 13.14 -23.35 1.91
CA LEU A 96 13.73 -22.62 0.78
C LEU A 96 13.01 -21.30 0.47
N GLY A 97 11.96 -20.95 1.23
CA GLY A 97 11.20 -19.72 1.00
C GLY A 97 12.08 -18.48 1.20
N GLU A 98 12.09 -17.60 0.20
CA GLU A 98 12.82 -16.34 0.25
C GLU A 98 12.27 -15.46 1.37
N THR A 99 13.16 -15.07 2.29
CA THR A 99 12.85 -14.09 3.33
C THR A 99 12.77 -12.71 2.69
N VAL A 100 11.58 -12.12 2.70
CA VAL A 100 11.36 -10.77 2.15
C VAL A 100 11.60 -9.67 3.18
N PHE A 101 11.48 -9.98 4.47
CA PHE A 101 11.73 -9.05 5.56
C PHE A 101 12.02 -9.78 6.88
N GLN A 102 12.76 -9.13 7.76
CA GLN A 102 13.04 -9.62 9.12
C GLN A 102 13.10 -8.45 10.10
N ASP A 103 12.64 -8.67 11.32
CA ASP A 103 12.72 -7.70 12.42
C ASP A 103 13.08 -8.40 13.73
N GLU A 104 13.98 -7.82 14.51
CA GLU A 104 14.50 -8.43 15.74
C GLU A 104 13.54 -8.18 16.91
N VAL A 105 13.22 -9.23 17.67
CA VAL A 105 12.44 -9.11 18.91
C VAL A 105 13.36 -8.87 20.12
N GLU A 106 12.85 -8.25 21.17
CA GLU A 106 13.65 -7.95 22.36
C GLU A 106 14.12 -9.21 23.10
N ASP A 107 13.29 -10.25 23.15
CA ASP A 107 13.65 -11.55 23.72
C ASP A 107 13.90 -12.59 22.63
N ALA A 108 15.17 -13.00 22.49
CA ALA A 108 15.60 -13.95 21.49
C ALA A 108 15.05 -15.38 21.67
N HIS A 109 14.47 -15.70 22.83
CA HIS A 109 13.87 -17.02 23.12
C HIS A 109 12.38 -17.10 22.76
N GLN A 110 11.79 -16.03 22.25
CA GLN A 110 10.39 -16.04 21.84
C GLN A 110 10.13 -17.09 20.75
N SER A 111 8.98 -17.75 20.89
CA SER A 111 8.39 -18.61 19.89
C SER A 111 7.23 -17.90 19.18
N LEU A 112 6.69 -18.52 18.14
CA LEU A 112 5.56 -17.96 17.41
C LEU A 112 4.28 -17.86 18.27
N ASP A 113 4.11 -18.76 19.23
CA ASP A 113 2.96 -18.74 20.16
C ASP A 113 3.04 -17.58 21.17
N ASP A 114 4.22 -16.95 21.31
CA ASP A 114 4.45 -15.79 22.19
C ASP A 114 4.20 -14.46 21.47
N VAL A 115 3.58 -14.47 20.28
CA VAL A 115 3.39 -13.28 19.46
C VAL A 115 1.92 -13.11 19.09
N ASP A 116 1.34 -11.98 19.52
CA ASP A 116 -0.01 -11.60 19.13
C ASP A 116 0.02 -10.88 17.78
N ILE A 117 -0.71 -11.43 16.80
CA ILE A 117 -0.83 -10.85 15.45
C ILE A 117 -2.28 -10.44 15.19
N LYS A 118 -2.47 -9.19 14.76
CA LYS A 118 -3.70 -8.71 14.13
C LYS A 118 -3.41 -8.32 12.71
N PHE A 119 -4.34 -8.59 11.80
CA PHE A 119 -4.14 -8.31 10.38
C PHE A 119 -5.44 -7.87 9.71
N ALA A 120 -5.30 -7.10 8.63
CA ALA A 120 -6.41 -6.61 7.81
C ALA A 120 -5.95 -6.47 6.36
N GLN A 121 -6.87 -6.58 5.40
CA GLN A 121 -6.58 -6.39 3.98
C GLN A 121 -7.29 -5.15 3.45
N ILE A 122 -6.54 -4.29 2.76
CA ILE A 122 -7.02 -3.09 2.08
C ILE A 122 -6.50 -3.14 0.65
N GLY A 123 -7.37 -3.53 -0.29
CA GLY A 123 -6.97 -3.76 -1.67
C GLY A 123 -5.80 -4.76 -1.76
N THR A 124 -4.65 -4.28 -2.26
CA THR A 124 -3.42 -5.07 -2.41
C THR A 124 -2.50 -5.02 -1.18
N LEU A 125 -2.87 -4.29 -0.13
CA LEU A 125 -2.08 -4.12 1.08
C LEU A 125 -2.60 -5.06 2.18
N VAL A 126 -1.70 -5.84 2.79
CA VAL A 126 -1.96 -6.58 4.02
C VAL A 126 -1.31 -5.82 5.17
N LEU A 127 -2.12 -5.26 6.04
CA LEU A 127 -1.68 -4.57 7.24
C LEU A 127 -1.55 -5.56 8.38
N MET A 128 -0.53 -5.40 9.22
CA MET A 128 -0.27 -6.25 10.37
C MET A 128 0.10 -5.40 11.59
N LEU A 129 -0.48 -5.72 12.73
CA LEU A 129 -0.02 -5.29 14.04
C LEU A 129 0.51 -6.51 14.77
N ILE A 130 1.76 -6.47 15.19
CA ILE A 130 2.43 -7.57 15.87
C ILE A 130 2.91 -7.08 17.23
N THR A 131 2.54 -7.80 18.28
CA THR A 131 2.96 -7.52 19.66
C THR A 131 3.70 -8.74 20.19
N PRO A 132 5.04 -8.71 20.16
CA PRO A 132 5.85 -9.76 20.77
C PRO A 132 5.69 -9.76 22.29
N TYR A 133 5.69 -10.94 22.93
CA TYR A 133 5.48 -11.05 24.37
C TYR A 133 6.53 -10.29 25.17
N GLY A 134 6.07 -9.53 26.18
CA GLY A 134 6.92 -8.73 27.05
C GLY A 134 7.33 -7.36 26.49
N GLU A 135 7.13 -7.12 25.20
CA GLU A 135 7.35 -5.81 24.61
C GLU A 135 6.18 -4.87 24.89
N LYS A 136 6.48 -3.58 25.15
CA LYS A 136 5.43 -2.57 25.38
C LYS A 136 4.86 -1.98 24.09
N ALA A 137 5.63 -2.04 23.00
CA ALA A 137 5.29 -1.40 21.75
C ALA A 137 4.56 -2.38 20.82
N VAL A 138 3.42 -1.96 20.29
CA VAL A 138 2.77 -2.64 19.17
C VAL A 138 3.53 -2.23 17.90
N ARG A 139 4.05 -3.20 17.16
CA ARG A 139 4.79 -2.97 15.91
C ARG A 139 3.85 -3.07 14.72
N GLY A 140 3.92 -2.12 13.80
CA GLY A 140 3.06 -2.07 12.63
C GLY A 140 3.82 -2.42 11.35
N TYR A 141 3.19 -3.17 10.45
CA TYR A 141 3.79 -3.55 9.17
C TYR A 141 2.77 -3.49 8.03
N ILE A 142 3.26 -3.13 6.85
CA ILE A 142 2.52 -3.11 5.60
C ILE A 142 3.21 -4.10 4.66
N PHE A 143 2.52 -5.15 4.25
CA PHE A 143 2.94 -5.99 3.14
C PHE A 143 2.17 -5.59 1.88
N ASP A 144 2.89 -5.17 0.83
CA ASP A 144 2.28 -4.89 -0.47
C ASP A 144 2.41 -6.13 -1.37
N THR A 145 1.28 -6.76 -1.66
CA THR A 145 1.22 -7.97 -2.50
C THR A 145 1.76 -7.76 -3.91
N ARG A 146 1.81 -6.52 -4.41
CA ARG A 146 2.34 -6.19 -5.74
C ARG A 146 3.86 -6.13 -5.76
N THR A 147 4.47 -5.51 -4.75
CA THR A 147 5.92 -5.34 -4.66
C THR A 147 6.59 -6.49 -3.90
N GLN A 148 5.79 -7.29 -3.18
CA GLN A 148 6.25 -8.34 -2.26
C GLN A 148 7.20 -7.83 -1.17
N GLN A 149 7.08 -6.54 -0.82
CA GLN A 149 7.89 -5.91 0.21
C GLN A 149 7.08 -5.71 1.50
N VAL A 150 7.77 -5.82 2.63
CA VAL A 150 7.21 -5.45 3.94
C VAL A 150 7.87 -4.14 4.39
N THR A 151 7.06 -3.17 4.81
CA THR A 151 7.51 -1.90 5.37
C THR A 151 7.05 -1.79 6.82
N ARG A 152 7.97 -1.56 7.75
CA ARG A 152 7.64 -1.30 9.16
C ARG A 152 7.13 0.13 9.35
N VAL A 153 5.93 0.25 9.91
CA VAL A 153 5.19 1.50 10.17
C VAL A 153 4.44 1.38 11.50
N ASP A 154 5.13 1.68 12.61
CA ASP A 154 4.56 1.52 13.96
C ASP A 154 3.37 2.46 14.23
N ALA A 155 3.26 3.57 13.49
CA ALA A 155 2.12 4.49 13.57
C ALA A 155 0.77 3.85 13.25
N LEU A 156 0.75 2.71 12.54
CA LEU A 156 -0.45 1.91 12.29
C LEU A 156 -1.15 1.45 13.57
N GLY A 157 -0.41 1.31 14.68
CA GLY A 157 -0.98 0.92 15.96
C GLY A 157 -1.81 2.03 16.64
N SER A 158 -1.66 3.29 16.18
CA SER A 158 -2.39 4.44 16.74
C SER A 158 -3.64 4.78 15.93
N ALA A 159 -3.49 4.88 14.60
CA ALA A 159 -4.60 5.11 13.68
C ALA A 159 -4.18 4.80 12.23
N CYS A 160 -5.12 4.36 11.41
CA CYS A 160 -4.91 4.13 9.99
C CYS A 160 -6.25 4.19 9.27
N VAL A 161 -6.35 4.99 8.21
CA VAL A 161 -7.57 5.11 7.41
C VAL A 161 -7.26 5.02 5.93
N GLN A 162 -8.24 4.63 5.13
CA GLN A 162 -8.10 4.47 3.70
C GLN A 162 -8.02 5.83 2.99
N LEU A 163 -7.09 5.93 2.04
CA LEU A 163 -7.10 7.01 1.07
C LEU A 163 -8.27 6.81 0.07
N PRO A 164 -8.78 7.89 -0.54
CA PRO A 164 -9.84 7.80 -1.54
C PRO A 164 -9.45 6.91 -2.73
N GLU A 165 -10.46 6.35 -3.41
CA GLU A 165 -10.30 5.57 -4.66
C GLU A 165 -9.30 4.40 -4.52
N ASP A 166 -9.26 3.75 -3.36
CA ASP A 166 -8.37 2.63 -3.02
C ASP A 166 -6.88 2.95 -3.26
N HIS A 167 -6.49 4.23 -3.24
CA HIS A 167 -5.12 4.65 -3.53
C HIS A 167 -4.09 4.15 -2.50
N GLY A 168 -4.54 3.70 -1.34
CA GLY A 168 -3.70 3.20 -0.25
C GLY A 168 -4.23 3.65 1.11
N ILE A 169 -3.33 3.93 2.03
CA ILE A 169 -3.65 4.27 3.42
C ILE A 169 -2.89 5.50 3.90
N ILE A 170 -3.48 6.19 4.88
CA ILE A 170 -2.86 7.29 5.60
C ILE A 170 -2.90 7.02 7.10
N PHE A 171 -1.81 7.34 7.78
CA PHE A 171 -1.60 7.12 9.20
C PHE A 171 -0.86 8.33 9.80
N PRO A 172 -0.80 8.46 11.14
CA PRO A 172 -0.03 9.53 11.75
C PRO A 172 1.42 9.56 11.22
N GLY A 173 1.81 10.67 10.61
CA GLY A 173 3.16 10.85 10.08
C GLY A 173 3.35 10.60 8.60
N GLY A 174 2.42 9.94 7.91
CA GLY A 174 2.66 9.57 6.52
C GLY A 174 1.53 8.82 5.82
N TYR A 175 1.85 8.32 4.64
CA TYR A 175 0.95 7.51 3.83
C TYR A 175 1.73 6.42 3.09
N TYR A 176 1.00 5.42 2.64
CA TYR A 176 1.48 4.35 1.77
C TYR A 176 0.49 4.17 0.63
N LEU A 177 0.94 4.31 -0.61
CA LEU A 177 0.10 4.06 -1.79
C LEU A 177 0.19 2.62 -2.26
N THR A 178 -0.88 2.14 -2.88
CA THR A 178 -0.86 0.90 -3.66
C THR A 178 0.22 1.00 -4.75
N GLY A 179 1.21 0.11 -4.73
CA GLY A 179 2.35 0.14 -5.64
C GLY A 179 3.68 0.52 -4.99
N GLY A 180 3.70 0.81 -3.69
CA GLY A 180 4.93 0.92 -2.89
C GLY A 180 5.40 2.34 -2.58
N ASP A 181 4.74 3.37 -3.11
CA ASP A 181 5.07 4.77 -2.79
C ASP A 181 4.74 5.06 -1.32
N TYR A 182 5.79 5.16 -0.52
CA TYR A 182 5.73 5.37 0.91
C TYR A 182 6.45 6.67 1.28
N LYS A 183 5.81 7.49 2.11
CA LYS A 183 6.42 8.75 2.57
C LYS A 183 6.05 9.09 4.00
N LEU A 184 7.08 9.38 4.78
CA LEU A 184 6.98 9.95 6.12
C LEU A 184 7.32 11.44 6.09
N TYR A 185 6.67 12.20 6.95
CA TYR A 185 6.84 13.65 7.07
C TYR A 185 7.31 14.12 8.44
N ALA A 186 7.13 13.33 9.50
CA ALA A 186 7.40 13.78 10.86
C ALA A 186 7.82 12.64 11.79
N ASP A 187 8.75 12.97 12.70
CA ASP A 187 9.30 12.06 13.69
C ASP A 187 8.51 12.07 15.02
N ASN A 188 7.61 13.05 15.24
CA ASN A 188 6.81 13.16 16.47
C ASN A 188 5.31 12.98 16.18
N VAL A 189 4.93 11.72 15.99
CA VAL A 189 3.55 11.29 15.67
C VAL A 189 2.90 10.47 16.79
N ALA A 190 3.61 10.33 17.91
CA ALA A 190 3.17 9.54 19.04
C ALA A 190 1.85 10.10 19.61
N GLY A 191 0.88 9.21 19.83
CA GLY A 191 -0.42 9.55 20.42
C GLY A 191 -1.41 10.22 19.47
N LEU A 192 -1.01 10.55 18.23
CA LEU A 192 -1.95 11.06 17.23
C LEU A 192 -2.95 9.97 16.83
N THR A 193 -4.23 10.26 16.97
CA THR A 193 -5.34 9.40 16.54
C THR A 193 -6.16 10.11 15.47
N PHE A 194 -6.90 9.35 14.66
CA PHE A 194 -7.75 9.92 13.63
C PHE A 194 -8.86 10.79 14.26
N LYS A 195 -9.09 11.99 13.73
CA LYS A 195 -10.10 12.93 14.24
C LYS A 195 -11.15 13.31 13.21
N ARG A 196 -10.77 13.54 11.95
CA ARG A 196 -11.73 13.91 10.91
C ARG A 196 -11.16 13.73 9.51
N ARG A 197 -12.06 13.46 8.56
CA ARG A 197 -11.84 13.59 7.13
C ARG A 197 -12.76 14.66 6.55
N LEU A 198 -12.26 15.53 5.68
CA LEU A 198 -13.03 16.46 4.87
C LEU A 198 -12.75 16.24 3.40
N ASN A 199 -13.80 16.11 2.59
CA ASN A 199 -13.64 16.17 1.14
C ASN A 199 -13.88 17.61 0.70
N ALA A 200 -12.95 18.19 -0.06
CA ALA A 200 -13.16 19.49 -0.67
C ALA A 200 -14.25 19.39 -1.75
N PRO A 201 -15.14 20.39 -1.89
CA PRO A 201 -16.16 20.39 -2.93
C PRO A 201 -15.62 20.40 -4.37
N ASN A 202 -14.35 20.77 -4.57
CA ASN A 202 -13.70 20.61 -5.87
C ASN A 202 -13.54 19.12 -6.28
N GLY A 203 -13.64 18.16 -5.35
CA GLY A 203 -13.46 16.74 -5.62
C GLY A 203 -12.00 16.31 -5.82
N GLU A 204 -11.04 17.22 -5.68
CA GLU A 204 -9.59 16.96 -5.86
C GLU A 204 -8.88 16.70 -4.55
N ASP A 205 -9.29 17.40 -3.49
CA ASP A 205 -8.52 17.44 -2.25
C ASP A 205 -9.30 16.82 -1.10
N VAL A 206 -8.61 16.05 -0.28
CA VAL A 206 -9.15 15.47 0.94
C VAL A 206 -8.25 15.82 2.11
N LEU A 207 -8.83 16.46 3.11
CA LEU A 207 -8.17 16.83 4.35
C LEU A 207 -8.33 15.71 5.37
N PHE A 208 -7.22 15.20 5.89
CA PHE A 208 -7.19 14.29 7.03
C PHE A 208 -6.64 15.04 8.24
N VAL A 209 -7.32 14.92 9.38
CA VAL A 209 -6.93 15.55 10.64
C VAL A 209 -6.72 14.45 11.67
N PHE A 210 -5.53 14.46 12.26
CA PHE A 210 -5.18 13.64 13.42
C PHE A 210 -5.00 14.55 14.64
N TYR A 211 -5.26 13.99 15.82
CA TYR A 211 -5.24 14.73 17.09
C TYR A 211 -4.64 13.90 18.21
N GLU A 212 -3.83 14.57 19.03
CA GLU A 212 -3.22 14.02 20.24
C GLU A 212 -3.68 14.86 21.42
N GLU A 213 -4.20 14.19 22.46
CA GLU A 213 -4.99 14.84 23.51
C GLU A 213 -4.12 15.49 24.60
N THR A 214 -2.94 14.95 24.89
CA THR A 214 -2.07 15.36 25.99
C THR A 214 -1.47 16.74 25.77
N GLU A 215 -0.86 16.97 24.61
CA GLU A 215 -0.27 18.26 24.23
C GLU A 215 -1.24 19.10 23.37
N GLY A 216 -2.40 18.54 23.02
CA GLY A 216 -3.41 19.23 22.22
C GLY A 216 -2.97 19.47 20.77
N ARG A 217 -2.18 18.55 20.21
CA ARG A 217 -1.55 18.70 18.90
C ARG A 217 -2.43 18.17 17.79
N PHE A 218 -2.42 18.88 16.67
CA PHE A 218 -3.08 18.52 15.43
C PHE A 218 -2.05 18.30 14.34
N ALA A 219 -2.24 17.23 13.57
CA ALA A 219 -1.56 17.02 12.30
C ALA A 219 -2.60 17.03 11.18
N ILE A 220 -2.45 17.98 10.26
CA ILE A 220 -3.40 18.25 9.18
C ILE A 220 -2.72 17.91 7.85
N TYR A 221 -3.29 16.94 7.14
CA TYR A 221 -2.75 16.39 5.90
C TYR A 221 -3.71 16.67 4.75
N SER A 222 -3.25 17.41 3.74
CA SER A 222 -3.98 17.65 2.48
C SER A 222 -3.54 16.60 1.46
N TYR A 223 -4.45 15.74 1.03
CA TYR A 223 -4.23 14.72 0.00
C TYR A 223 -4.88 15.12 -1.31
N ASN A 224 -4.11 15.15 -2.39
CA ASN A 224 -4.62 15.44 -3.73
C ASN A 224 -4.82 14.14 -4.53
N LEU A 225 -6.04 13.91 -5.03
CA LEU A 225 -6.42 12.71 -5.78
C LEU A 225 -5.68 12.59 -7.11
N ILE A 226 -5.43 13.71 -7.80
CA ILE A 226 -4.79 13.72 -9.13
C ILE A 226 -3.31 13.36 -9.02
N LYS A 227 -2.60 14.09 -8.15
CA LYS A 227 -1.17 13.89 -7.91
C LYS A 227 -0.90 12.60 -7.11
N LYS A 228 -1.91 12.07 -6.42
CA LYS A 228 -1.81 10.98 -5.44
C LYS A 228 -0.72 11.26 -4.40
N GLN A 229 -0.72 12.45 -3.83
CA GLN A 229 0.33 12.87 -2.90
C GLN A 229 -0.24 13.71 -1.77
N LEU A 230 0.39 13.62 -0.60
CA LEU A 230 0.23 14.62 0.45
C LEU A 230 1.04 15.89 0.13
N GLU A 231 0.42 17.04 0.40
CA GLU A 231 1.11 18.31 0.55
C GLU A 231 1.91 18.34 1.87
N THR A 232 2.73 19.38 2.05
CA THR A 232 3.47 19.57 3.31
C THR A 232 2.49 19.63 4.49
N PRO A 233 2.59 18.72 5.48
CA PRO A 233 1.63 18.68 6.58
C PRO A 233 1.68 19.94 7.44
N LEU A 234 0.53 20.34 7.96
CA LEU A 234 0.41 21.48 8.87
C LEU A 234 0.23 20.96 10.30
N PHE A 235 1.15 21.35 11.18
CA PHE A 235 1.10 21.02 12.60
C PHE A 235 0.65 22.22 13.42
N ALA A 236 -0.29 22.00 14.32
CA ALA A 236 -0.97 23.05 15.06
C ALA A 236 -1.33 22.62 16.49
N HIS A 237 -1.60 23.59 17.36
CA HIS A 237 -2.23 23.37 18.68
C HIS A 237 -3.70 23.81 18.68
N GLY A 238 -4.17 24.34 17.54
CA GLY A 238 -5.55 24.66 17.28
C GLY A 238 -5.73 25.11 15.83
N TYR A 239 -6.89 24.84 15.25
CA TYR A 239 -7.22 25.34 13.91
C TYR A 239 -8.70 25.68 13.80
N SER A 240 -9.03 26.54 12.83
CA SER A 240 -10.40 26.86 12.44
C SER A 240 -10.49 26.96 10.93
N LEU A 241 -11.50 26.31 10.35
CA LEU A 241 -11.79 26.34 8.92
C LEU A 241 -13.05 27.18 8.70
N PHE A 242 -12.91 28.26 7.92
CA PHE A 242 -14.01 29.14 7.54
C PHE A 242 -14.74 28.58 6.31
N GLU A 243 -15.99 29.00 6.11
CA GLU A 243 -16.82 28.53 4.99
C GLU A 243 -16.24 28.86 3.61
N ASP A 244 -15.45 29.93 3.50
CA ASP A 244 -14.76 30.36 2.28
C ASP A 244 -13.39 29.68 2.06
N GLY A 245 -13.08 28.65 2.85
CA GLY A 245 -11.87 27.85 2.71
C GLY A 245 -10.63 28.47 3.34
N ARG A 246 -10.76 29.60 4.06
CA ARG A 246 -9.66 30.09 4.89
C ARG A 246 -9.43 29.12 6.06
N LEU A 247 -8.19 28.70 6.27
CA LEU A 247 -7.76 27.87 7.39
C LEU A 247 -6.84 28.68 8.29
N LEU A 248 -7.32 29.00 9.49
CA LEU A 248 -6.55 29.67 10.52
C LEU A 248 -5.92 28.63 11.44
N ILE A 249 -4.61 28.70 11.61
CA ILE A 249 -3.81 27.80 12.43
C ILE A 249 -3.16 28.57 13.56
N PHE A 250 -3.20 27.98 14.74
CA PHE A 250 -2.47 28.39 15.93
C PHE A 250 -1.39 27.37 16.24
N LYS A 251 -0.16 27.84 16.48
CA LYS A 251 0.96 27.01 16.91
C LYS A 251 1.57 27.62 18.18
N ALA A 252 1.64 26.85 19.25
CA ALA A 252 2.43 27.24 20.42
C ALA A 252 3.91 27.18 20.05
N GLU A 253 4.64 28.27 20.32
CA GLU A 253 6.09 28.34 20.12
C GLU A 253 6.87 27.86 21.36
N SER A 254 6.24 27.90 22.53
CA SER A 254 6.76 27.47 23.82
C SER A 254 5.63 27.00 24.73
N ASP A 255 5.97 26.19 25.74
CA ASP A 255 5.05 25.81 26.82
C ASP A 255 4.82 26.97 27.81
N ASP A 256 5.69 27.99 27.78
CA ASP A 256 5.53 29.18 28.59
C ASP A 256 4.35 30.05 28.14
N PRO A 257 3.55 30.58 29.09
CA PRO A 257 2.43 31.46 28.76
C PRO A 257 2.95 32.76 28.15
N SER A 258 2.47 33.07 26.93
CA SER A 258 2.76 34.31 26.22
C SER A 258 1.52 35.21 26.16
N ARG A 259 1.73 36.51 25.95
CA ARG A 259 0.66 37.47 25.65
C ARG A 259 0.39 37.61 24.15
N ILE A 260 1.35 37.20 23.33
CA ILE A 260 1.29 37.32 21.88
C ILE A 260 1.45 35.92 21.30
N HIS A 261 0.48 35.54 20.48
CA HIS A 261 0.42 34.25 19.84
C HIS A 261 0.38 34.44 18.32
N PRO A 262 1.41 34.03 17.58
CA PRO A 262 1.37 34.10 16.13
C PRO A 262 0.31 33.13 15.60
N MET A 263 -0.47 33.62 14.64
CA MET A 263 -1.47 32.82 13.93
C MET A 263 -1.18 32.88 12.44
N GLN A 264 -1.43 31.77 11.75
CA GLN A 264 -1.22 31.66 10.31
C GLN A 264 -2.55 31.47 9.61
N LEU A 265 -2.80 32.27 8.58
CA LEU A 265 -4.00 32.17 7.76
C LEU A 265 -3.62 31.64 6.38
N TRP A 266 -4.19 30.49 6.02
CA TRP A 266 -4.01 29.83 4.73
C TRP A 266 -5.29 29.94 3.92
N GLN A 267 -5.17 30.11 2.61
CA GLN A 267 -6.29 29.88 1.70
C GLN A 267 -6.22 28.43 1.22
N THR A 268 -7.30 27.67 1.42
CA THR A 268 -7.35 26.24 1.12
C THR A 268 -8.56 25.92 0.23
N PRO A 269 -8.59 24.76 -0.45
CA PRO A 269 -9.74 24.33 -1.26
C PRO A 269 -10.93 23.83 -0.42
N TYR A 270 -10.80 23.73 0.91
CA TYR A 270 -11.81 23.16 1.80
C TYR A 270 -12.90 24.16 2.17
N VAL A 271 -13.77 24.48 1.22
CA VAL A 271 -14.93 25.38 1.42
C VAL A 271 -16.17 24.61 1.89
N SER A 272 -17.16 25.32 2.43
CA SER A 272 -18.46 24.72 2.74
C SER A 272 -19.25 24.41 1.46
N GLU A 273 -20.14 23.42 1.52
CA GLU A 273 -21.03 23.09 0.38
C GLU A 273 -21.88 24.28 -0.03
N ALA A 274 -22.37 25.07 0.94
CA ALA A 274 -23.16 26.27 0.68
C ALA A 274 -22.34 27.35 -0.03
N TYR A 275 -21.10 27.58 0.40
CA TYR A 275 -20.20 28.54 -0.25
C TYR A 275 -19.86 28.12 -1.67
N HIS A 276 -19.60 26.82 -1.89
CA HIS A 276 -19.35 26.26 -3.22
C HIS A 276 -20.56 26.39 -4.15
N ALA A 277 -21.76 26.06 -3.66
CA ALA A 277 -23.01 26.14 -4.44
C ALA A 277 -23.39 27.58 -4.82
N ALA A 278 -22.92 28.58 -4.07
CA ALA A 278 -23.11 30.00 -4.39
C ALA A 278 -22.15 30.51 -5.48
N GLN A 279 -21.11 29.75 -5.83
CA GLN A 279 -20.17 30.15 -6.87
C GLN A 279 -20.79 30.02 -8.28
N PRO A 280 -20.34 30.82 -9.26
CA PRO A 280 -20.78 30.70 -10.63
C PRO A 280 -20.49 29.30 -11.19
N VAL A 281 -21.50 28.63 -11.71
CA VAL A 281 -21.34 27.33 -12.37
C VAL A 281 -20.74 27.57 -13.75
N ALA A 282 -19.60 26.92 -14.04
CA ALA A 282 -19.01 26.92 -15.37
C ALA A 282 -19.99 26.32 -16.39
N GLN A 283 -20.00 26.82 -17.62
CA GLN A 283 -20.83 26.29 -18.70
C GLN A 283 -19.98 25.47 -19.69
N GLY A 284 -20.61 24.51 -20.37
CA GLY A 284 -19.99 23.72 -21.45
C GLY A 284 -19.96 22.23 -21.16
N PHE A 285 -19.37 21.46 -22.07
CA PHE A 285 -19.32 19.99 -22.01
C PHE A 285 -18.83 19.46 -20.66
N PHE A 286 -17.67 19.94 -20.20
CA PHE A 286 -17.06 19.51 -18.93
C PHE A 286 -17.89 19.87 -17.68
N SER A 287 -18.74 20.91 -17.75
CA SER A 287 -19.67 21.21 -16.66
C SER A 287 -20.76 20.15 -16.49
N THR A 288 -21.15 19.47 -17.58
CA THR A 288 -22.13 18.38 -17.53
C THR A 288 -21.58 17.06 -17.02
N VAL A 289 -20.27 16.83 -17.19
CA VAL A 289 -19.56 15.67 -16.63
C VAL A 289 -19.40 15.82 -15.11
N GLY A 290 -19.08 17.04 -14.65
CA GLY A 290 -18.89 17.35 -13.24
C GLY A 290 -17.45 17.17 -12.78
N ASN A 291 -16.99 18.06 -11.89
CA ASN A 291 -15.56 18.15 -11.55
C ASN A 291 -15.03 16.87 -10.90
N ALA A 292 -15.74 16.30 -9.92
CA ALA A 292 -15.30 15.09 -9.23
C ALA A 292 -15.07 13.90 -10.19
N GLU A 293 -15.92 13.75 -11.21
CA GLU A 293 -15.75 12.70 -12.22
C GLU A 293 -14.52 12.96 -13.10
N MET A 294 -14.34 14.20 -13.57
CA MET A 294 -13.16 14.59 -14.36
C MET A 294 -11.86 14.38 -13.59
N VAL A 295 -11.84 14.75 -12.32
CA VAL A 295 -10.68 14.61 -11.44
C VAL A 295 -10.26 13.16 -11.30
N ARG A 296 -11.23 12.25 -11.10
CA ARG A 296 -10.94 10.80 -11.04
C ARG A 296 -10.42 10.28 -12.37
N ALA A 297 -11.01 10.67 -13.49
CA ALA A 297 -10.53 10.28 -14.81
C ALA A 297 -9.09 10.77 -15.08
N ILE A 298 -8.77 12.03 -14.73
CA ILE A 298 -7.41 12.58 -14.85
C ILE A 298 -6.43 11.86 -13.92
N ALA A 299 -6.85 11.53 -12.69
CA ALA A 299 -6.02 10.77 -11.75
C ALA A 299 -5.67 9.37 -12.28
N GLU A 300 -6.63 8.68 -12.89
CA GLU A 300 -6.44 7.37 -13.53
C GLU A 300 -5.57 7.48 -14.80
N LEU A 301 -5.76 8.50 -15.63
CA LEU A 301 -4.88 8.78 -16.78
C LEU A 301 -3.42 9.02 -16.35
N ASN A 302 -3.20 9.82 -15.31
CA ASN A 302 -1.86 10.06 -14.75
C ASN A 302 -1.26 8.79 -14.13
N PHE A 303 -2.10 7.92 -13.56
CA PHE A 303 -1.66 6.63 -13.06
C PHE A 303 -1.18 5.71 -14.20
N ILE A 304 -1.93 5.63 -15.30
CA ILE A 304 -1.51 4.90 -16.51
C ILE A 304 -0.20 5.46 -17.05
N GLY A 305 -0.05 6.79 -17.12
CA GLY A 305 1.20 7.44 -17.52
C GLY A 305 2.39 7.01 -16.66
N ARG A 306 2.22 6.99 -15.33
CA ARG A 306 3.25 6.50 -14.40
C ARG A 306 3.59 5.03 -14.58
N LEU A 307 2.60 4.16 -14.85
CA LEU A 307 2.85 2.75 -15.13
C LEU A 307 3.72 2.58 -16.39
N ILE A 308 3.48 3.39 -17.41
CA ILE A 308 4.26 3.38 -18.66
C ILE A 308 5.68 3.89 -18.42
N ASP A 309 5.86 4.92 -17.60
CA ASP A 309 7.17 5.49 -17.27
C ASP A 309 8.03 4.56 -16.39
N ASN A 310 7.41 3.64 -15.64
CA ASN A 310 8.13 2.76 -14.72
C ASN A 310 8.89 1.64 -15.48
N GLN A 311 10.20 1.82 -15.66
CA GLN A 311 11.06 1.10 -16.61
C GLN A 311 11.47 -0.33 -16.24
N SER A 312 10.68 -1.05 -15.43
CA SER A 312 10.96 -2.46 -15.09
C SER A 312 9.94 -3.36 -15.81
N PRO A 313 10.21 -3.84 -17.04
CA PRO A 313 9.21 -4.56 -17.82
C PRO A 313 8.87 -5.89 -17.17
N SER A 314 7.60 -6.06 -16.77
CA SER A 314 7.08 -7.31 -16.25
C SER A 314 5.71 -7.62 -16.87
N THR A 315 5.36 -8.90 -16.91
CA THR A 315 4.03 -9.34 -17.36
C THR A 315 2.92 -8.69 -16.51
N SER A 316 3.14 -8.51 -15.20
CA SER A 316 2.17 -7.87 -14.32
C SER A 316 1.92 -6.41 -14.67
N ILE A 317 2.97 -5.63 -14.96
CA ILE A 317 2.82 -4.20 -15.29
C ILE A 317 2.03 -4.00 -16.58
N TYR A 318 2.32 -4.78 -17.64
CA TYR A 318 1.56 -4.65 -18.88
C TYR A 318 0.09 -5.09 -18.72
N GLN A 319 -0.17 -6.12 -17.92
CA GLN A 319 -1.55 -6.51 -17.60
C GLN A 319 -2.28 -5.42 -16.82
N ASP A 320 -1.60 -4.76 -15.87
CA ASP A 320 -2.16 -3.65 -15.11
C ASP A 320 -2.48 -2.45 -16.00
N ILE A 321 -1.63 -2.13 -16.98
CA ILE A 321 -1.88 -1.06 -17.95
C ILE A 321 -3.16 -1.37 -18.74
N ILE A 322 -3.29 -2.58 -19.29
CA ILE A 322 -4.47 -3.00 -20.07
C ILE A 322 -5.73 -2.91 -19.21
N ASN A 323 -5.70 -3.49 -18.00
CA ASN A 323 -6.84 -3.50 -17.08
C ASN A 323 -7.24 -2.07 -16.67
N SER A 324 -6.26 -1.20 -16.42
CA SER A 324 -6.50 0.20 -16.03
C SER A 324 -7.13 1.00 -17.18
N ILE A 325 -6.65 0.80 -18.41
CA ILE A 325 -7.22 1.42 -19.61
C ILE A 325 -8.66 0.95 -19.82
N GLN A 326 -8.91 -0.36 -19.73
CA GLN A 326 -10.25 -0.92 -19.91
C GLN A 326 -11.23 -0.38 -18.85
N LYS A 327 -10.84 -0.41 -17.58
CA LYS A 327 -11.64 0.17 -16.48
C LYS A 327 -11.94 1.65 -16.70
N LEU A 328 -10.95 2.42 -17.16
CA LEU A 328 -11.09 3.85 -17.45
C LEU A 328 -12.12 4.07 -18.58
N GLN A 329 -12.01 3.34 -19.69
CA GLN A 329 -12.92 3.46 -20.83
C GLN A 329 -14.36 3.05 -20.47
N ASP A 330 -14.52 2.00 -19.66
CA ASP A 330 -15.82 1.53 -19.20
C ASP A 330 -16.47 2.50 -18.20
N SER A 331 -15.67 3.20 -17.40
CA SER A 331 -16.16 4.11 -16.35
C SER A 331 -16.51 5.49 -16.88
N TYR A 332 -15.80 5.98 -17.92
CA TYR A 332 -15.88 7.38 -18.37
C TYR A 332 -16.21 7.46 -19.86
N TYR A 333 -17.50 7.35 -20.20
CA TYR A 333 -18.00 7.36 -21.59
C TYR A 333 -17.66 8.66 -22.35
N TRP A 334 -17.51 9.78 -21.64
CA TRP A 334 -17.23 11.10 -22.22
C TRP A 334 -15.80 11.23 -22.77
N LEU A 335 -14.91 10.27 -22.48
CA LEU A 335 -13.53 10.27 -23.01
C LEU A 335 -13.48 10.15 -24.55
N ASP A 336 -14.52 9.59 -25.18
CA ASP A 336 -14.61 9.53 -26.65
C ASP A 336 -15.20 10.79 -27.29
N ALA A 337 -15.66 11.76 -26.49
CA ALA A 337 -16.22 12.99 -27.00
C ALA A 337 -15.15 13.84 -27.72
N GLU A 338 -15.60 14.62 -28.70
CA GLU A 338 -14.72 15.49 -29.48
C GLU A 338 -14.10 16.59 -28.60
N GLU A 339 -14.87 17.10 -27.64
CA GLU A 339 -14.45 18.08 -26.64
C GLU A 339 -13.36 17.55 -25.71
N ALA A 340 -13.34 16.23 -25.46
CA ALA A 340 -12.30 15.57 -24.69
C ALA A 340 -11.07 15.20 -25.55
N GLY A 341 -11.14 15.38 -26.88
CA GLY A 341 -10.07 15.01 -27.80
C GLY A 341 -10.04 13.53 -28.17
N LYS A 342 -11.15 12.79 -28.01
CA LYS A 342 -11.27 11.36 -28.36
C LYS A 342 -10.19 10.49 -27.71
N LEU A 343 -9.96 10.66 -26.41
CA LEU A 343 -8.89 9.99 -25.66
C LEU A 343 -8.99 8.46 -25.70
N ASN A 344 -10.16 7.90 -25.98
CA ASN A 344 -10.30 6.44 -26.16
C ASN A 344 -9.44 5.89 -27.29
N GLN A 345 -9.16 6.67 -28.34
CA GLN A 345 -8.32 6.24 -29.46
C GLN A 345 -6.86 5.98 -29.04
N PRO A 346 -6.10 6.96 -28.50
CA PRO A 346 -4.73 6.71 -28.07
C PRO A 346 -4.65 5.69 -26.92
N LEU A 347 -5.65 5.63 -26.04
CA LEU A 347 -5.71 4.61 -24.98
C LEU A 347 -5.82 3.19 -25.57
N ALA A 348 -6.66 3.00 -26.60
CA ALA A 348 -6.77 1.71 -27.28
C ALA A 348 -5.46 1.31 -27.97
N GLU A 349 -4.74 2.26 -28.58
CA GLU A 349 -3.42 2.00 -29.19
C GLU A 349 -2.38 1.56 -28.15
N ILE A 350 -2.38 2.18 -26.96
CA ILE A 350 -1.51 1.79 -25.85
C ILE A 350 -1.85 0.37 -25.38
N ALA A 351 -3.13 0.07 -25.16
CA ALA A 351 -3.57 -1.26 -24.72
C ALA A 351 -3.18 -2.34 -25.75
N GLN A 352 -3.41 -2.10 -27.03
CA GLN A 352 -3.01 -3.01 -28.11
C GLN A 352 -1.49 -3.24 -28.13
N THR A 353 -0.70 -2.19 -27.91
CA THR A 353 0.75 -2.30 -27.85
C THR A 353 1.20 -3.13 -26.64
N ALA A 354 0.60 -2.92 -25.47
CA ALA A 354 0.86 -3.71 -24.27
C ALA A 354 0.51 -5.20 -24.47
N GLU A 355 -0.60 -5.51 -25.14
CA GLU A 355 -0.99 -6.88 -25.49
C GLU A 355 0.04 -7.56 -26.40
N LEU A 356 0.52 -6.85 -27.42
CA LEU A 356 1.57 -7.37 -28.32
C LEU A 356 2.85 -7.69 -27.55
N VAL A 357 3.24 -6.82 -26.61
CA VAL A 357 4.41 -7.04 -25.75
C VAL A 357 4.21 -8.25 -24.85
N LEU A 358 3.03 -8.44 -24.24
CA LEU A 358 2.70 -9.62 -23.44
C LEU A 358 2.82 -10.92 -24.24
N VAL A 359 2.32 -10.92 -25.48
CA VAL A 359 2.46 -12.06 -26.39
C VAL A 359 3.92 -12.40 -26.65
N GLU A 360 4.77 -11.39 -26.86
CA GLU A 360 6.22 -11.60 -27.03
C GLU A 360 6.90 -12.11 -25.76
N PHE A 361 6.53 -11.60 -24.57
CA PHE A 361 7.02 -12.12 -23.29
C PHE A 361 6.73 -13.61 -23.11
N GLU A 362 5.50 -14.04 -23.41
CA GLU A 362 5.12 -15.45 -23.30
C GLU A 362 5.82 -16.33 -24.34
N LYS A 363 6.09 -15.82 -25.55
CA LYS A 363 6.95 -16.52 -26.53
C LYS A 363 8.37 -16.72 -26.00
N VAL A 364 8.98 -15.68 -25.43
CA VAL A 364 10.34 -15.74 -24.86
C VAL A 364 10.37 -16.71 -23.68
N LYS A 365 9.40 -16.64 -22.77
CA LYS A 365 9.28 -17.53 -21.60
C LYS A 365 9.11 -18.99 -22.02
N THR A 366 8.28 -19.24 -23.04
CA THR A 366 8.11 -20.59 -23.61
C THR A 366 9.41 -21.09 -24.27
N ALA A 367 10.13 -20.23 -24.98
CA ALA A 367 11.41 -20.57 -25.59
C ALA A 367 12.48 -20.91 -24.54
N ARG A 368 12.57 -20.12 -23.45
CA ARG A 368 13.44 -20.41 -22.30
C ARG A 368 13.10 -21.75 -21.65
N ARG A 369 11.83 -21.98 -21.30
CA ARG A 369 11.37 -23.28 -20.74
C ARG A 369 11.71 -24.47 -21.63
N ARG A 370 11.63 -24.31 -22.96
CA ARG A 370 12.04 -25.35 -23.92
C ARG A 370 13.56 -25.57 -23.91
N ALA A 371 14.34 -24.50 -23.80
CA ALA A 371 15.80 -24.57 -23.70
C ALA A 371 16.23 -25.27 -22.40
N ASP A 372 15.64 -24.92 -21.26
CA ASP A 372 15.92 -25.54 -19.96
C ASP A 372 15.59 -27.04 -19.98
N LYS A 373 14.40 -27.40 -20.48
CA LYS A 373 14.03 -28.82 -20.68
C LYS A 373 14.99 -29.57 -21.60
N ALA A 374 15.60 -28.89 -22.58
CA ALA A 374 16.58 -29.51 -23.46
C ALA A 374 17.91 -29.78 -22.71
N ILE A 375 18.32 -28.87 -21.83
CA ILE A 375 19.47 -29.08 -20.92
C ILE A 375 19.18 -30.23 -19.96
N ASP A 376 18.01 -30.28 -19.34
CA ASP A 376 17.66 -31.37 -18.42
C ASP A 376 17.67 -32.74 -19.11
N LYS A 377 17.15 -32.81 -20.35
CA LYS A 377 17.24 -34.01 -21.17
C LYS A 377 18.68 -34.38 -21.52
N ALA A 378 19.54 -33.39 -21.79
CA ALA A 378 20.96 -33.64 -22.04
C ALA A 378 21.66 -34.15 -20.76
N ARG A 379 21.36 -33.58 -19.59
CA ARG A 379 21.84 -34.03 -18.27
C ARG A 379 21.45 -35.48 -18.00
N GLN A 380 20.17 -35.82 -18.18
CA GLN A 380 19.68 -37.19 -18.00
C GLN A 380 20.39 -38.16 -18.96
N ALA A 381 20.47 -37.82 -20.24
CA ALA A 381 21.10 -38.69 -21.23
C ALA A 381 22.61 -38.85 -21.00
N PHE A 382 23.30 -37.84 -20.46
CA PHE A 382 24.68 -37.94 -20.00
C PHE A 382 24.81 -38.87 -18.80
N ALA A 383 23.96 -38.70 -17.76
CA ALA A 383 23.96 -39.56 -16.59
C ALA A 383 23.70 -41.04 -16.94
N ASP A 384 22.76 -41.31 -17.84
CA ASP A 384 22.48 -42.66 -18.35
C ASP A 384 23.67 -43.25 -19.12
N SER A 385 24.32 -42.44 -19.96
CA SER A 385 25.49 -42.87 -20.73
C SER A 385 26.66 -43.20 -19.80
N ARG A 386 26.89 -42.35 -18.79
CA ARG A 386 27.90 -42.56 -17.76
C ARG A 386 27.64 -43.84 -16.96
N ARG A 387 26.40 -44.05 -16.51
CA ARG A 387 26.01 -45.24 -15.74
C ARG A 387 26.21 -46.53 -16.53
N ARG A 388 25.90 -46.55 -17.82
CA ARG A 388 26.16 -47.72 -18.70
C ARG A 388 27.65 -48.00 -18.83
N ILE A 389 28.44 -46.96 -19.07
CA ILE A 389 29.90 -47.06 -19.13
C ILE A 389 30.48 -47.58 -17.79
N GLU A 390 29.92 -47.20 -16.65
CA GLU A 390 30.38 -47.68 -15.33
C GLU A 390 29.96 -49.13 -15.01
N LEU A 391 28.90 -49.66 -15.64
CA LEU A 391 28.32 -50.99 -15.34
C LEU A 391 28.70 -52.08 -16.36
N ASP A 392 29.17 -51.72 -17.56
CA ASP A 392 29.52 -52.68 -18.60
C ASP A 392 30.84 -53.41 -18.29
N ASP A 393 30.88 -54.73 -18.51
CA ASP A 393 32.12 -55.52 -18.45
C ASP A 393 32.94 -55.35 -19.73
N TYR A 394 34.21 -54.97 -19.56
CA TYR A 394 35.10 -54.53 -20.64
C TYR A 394 36.00 -55.63 -21.20
N ASP A 395 35.50 -56.87 -21.22
CA ASP A 395 36.27 -58.05 -21.63
C ASP A 395 36.42 -58.19 -23.15
N THR A 396 35.68 -57.40 -23.93
CA THR A 396 35.79 -57.36 -25.40
C THR A 396 35.91 -55.92 -25.90
N PRO A 397 36.42 -55.67 -27.13
CA PRO A 397 36.54 -54.32 -27.69
C PRO A 397 35.20 -53.61 -27.95
N GLN A 398 34.11 -54.35 -28.17
CA GLN A 398 32.81 -53.82 -28.58
C GLN A 398 32.18 -52.81 -27.57
N PRO A 399 32.15 -53.09 -26.25
CA PRO A 399 31.70 -52.14 -25.23
C PRO A 399 32.44 -50.80 -25.27
N PHE A 400 33.77 -50.80 -25.43
CA PHE A 400 34.57 -49.57 -25.53
C PHE A 400 34.16 -48.70 -26.72
N VAL A 401 34.00 -49.32 -27.90
CA VAL A 401 33.58 -48.62 -29.12
C VAL A 401 32.17 -48.05 -28.96
N THR A 402 31.28 -48.79 -28.32
CA THR A 402 29.89 -48.37 -28.07
C THR A 402 29.83 -47.18 -27.11
N GLY A 403 30.60 -47.21 -26.03
CA GLY A 403 30.71 -46.09 -25.08
C GLY A 403 31.28 -44.83 -25.71
N LEU A 404 32.37 -44.93 -26.48
CA LEU A 404 32.97 -43.83 -27.22
C LEU A 404 31.98 -43.19 -28.23
N LEU A 405 31.23 -44.01 -28.96
CA LEU A 405 30.21 -43.52 -29.90
C LEU A 405 29.05 -42.83 -29.17
N ALA A 406 28.65 -43.33 -27.99
CA ALA A 406 27.62 -42.70 -27.17
C ALA A 406 28.07 -41.31 -26.68
N LEU A 407 29.29 -41.19 -26.14
CA LEU A 407 29.86 -39.91 -25.73
C LEU A 407 30.01 -38.93 -26.90
N LYS A 408 30.48 -39.40 -28.07
CA LYS A 408 30.58 -38.57 -29.28
C LYS A 408 29.22 -38.03 -29.73
N ARG A 409 28.16 -38.84 -29.63
CA ARG A 409 26.78 -38.40 -29.93
C ARG A 409 26.28 -37.36 -28.93
N GLN A 410 26.57 -37.53 -27.63
CA GLN A 410 26.22 -36.53 -26.61
C GLN A 410 26.91 -35.19 -26.87
N LYS A 411 28.21 -35.22 -27.17
CA LYS A 411 28.96 -34.02 -27.53
C LYS A 411 28.37 -33.31 -28.75
N GLY A 412 27.97 -34.05 -29.78
CA GLY A 412 27.27 -33.48 -30.94
C GLY A 412 25.92 -32.82 -30.59
N ARG A 413 25.17 -33.41 -29.65
CA ARG A 413 23.93 -32.82 -29.12
C ARG A 413 24.19 -31.53 -28.35
N LEU A 414 25.21 -31.48 -27.49
CA LEU A 414 25.57 -30.28 -26.73
C LEU A 414 25.96 -29.12 -27.66
N ILE A 415 26.73 -29.41 -28.71
CA ILE A 415 27.08 -28.41 -29.74
C ILE A 415 25.82 -27.85 -30.41
N SER A 416 24.85 -28.70 -30.76
CA SER A 416 23.59 -28.27 -31.37
C SER A 416 22.74 -27.43 -30.43
N LEU A 417 22.74 -27.73 -29.12
CA LEU A 417 22.01 -26.95 -28.11
C LEU A 417 22.64 -25.57 -27.89
N ARG A 418 23.95 -25.42 -28.11
CA ARG A 418 24.67 -24.15 -27.97
C ARG A 418 24.20 -23.08 -28.97
N GLU A 419 23.59 -23.48 -30.08
CA GLU A 419 23.04 -22.55 -31.09
C GLU A 419 21.69 -21.95 -30.68
N ASN A 420 21.04 -22.47 -29.63
CA ASN A 420 19.78 -21.93 -29.15
C ASN A 420 20.01 -20.63 -28.35
N ARG A 421 19.44 -19.52 -28.85
CA ARG A 421 19.55 -18.17 -28.26
C ARG A 421 19.20 -18.08 -26.76
N TYR A 422 18.32 -18.94 -26.27
CA TYR A 422 17.84 -18.90 -24.88
C TYR A 422 18.44 -19.99 -23.98
N ILE A 423 19.47 -20.69 -24.45
CA ILE A 423 20.12 -21.76 -23.68
C ILE A 423 20.92 -21.17 -22.51
N ASN A 424 20.85 -21.83 -21.35
CA ASN A 424 21.77 -21.53 -20.25
C ASN A 424 23.16 -22.08 -20.59
N HIS A 425 24.06 -21.20 -21.02
CA HIS A 425 25.41 -21.56 -21.44
C HIS A 425 26.26 -22.13 -20.30
N GLU A 426 26.11 -21.64 -19.07
CA GLU A 426 26.85 -22.13 -17.91
C GLU A 426 26.45 -23.56 -17.56
N ALA A 427 25.15 -23.84 -17.53
CA ALA A 427 24.62 -25.19 -17.30
C ALA A 427 25.00 -26.17 -18.43
N LEU A 428 25.10 -25.69 -19.67
CA LEU A 428 25.55 -26.47 -20.81
C LEU A 428 27.07 -26.75 -20.75
N GLN A 429 27.87 -25.80 -20.27
CA GLN A 429 29.32 -25.95 -20.12
C GLN A 429 29.70 -26.96 -19.04
N GLN A 430 28.88 -27.11 -17.99
CA GLN A 430 29.07 -28.17 -16.99
C GLN A 430 28.88 -29.58 -17.54
N LEU A 431 28.27 -29.73 -18.73
CA LEU A 431 28.01 -31.02 -19.39
C LEU A 431 29.00 -31.39 -20.48
N ASP A 432 29.77 -30.42 -21.00
CA ASP A 432 30.83 -30.64 -22.01
C ASP A 432 32.17 -30.93 -21.31
#